data_AF-A0A8C8ZDT8-F1
#
_entry.id   AF-A0A8C8ZDT8-F1
#
_cell.length_a   1.000
_cell.length_b   1.000
_cell.length_c   1.000
_cell.angle_alpha   90.00
_cell.angle_beta   90.00
_cell.angle_gamma   90.00
#
_symmetry.space_group_name_H-M   'P 1'
#
loop_
_entity.id
_entity.type
_entity.pdbx_description
1 polymer ?
#
loop_
_entity_poly.entity_id
_entity_poly.type
_entity_poly.pdbx_seq_one_letter_code
_entity_poly.pdbx_strand_id
1 'polypeptide(L)'
;MALLTPQGVKEVFQFQKSQGRERLRRLLKWEEFDELRDSRRSILLDTLYDSIVFAVGKGFPWAEVAQVVKFTEELLRETKGMGQEAPTSCAVKNPHITFDSANT
;
A
#
# COMPACT_ATOMS: atom_id res chain seq x y z
N MET A 1 -8.83 -7.70 -10.49
CA MET A 1 -7.76 -7.68 -11.51
C MET A 1 -7.63 -6.26 -12.05
N ALA A 2 -6.47 -5.65 -11.85
CA ALA A 2 -6.13 -4.31 -12.34
C ALA A 2 -6.06 -4.28 -13.87
N LEU A 3 -6.45 -3.17 -14.49
CA LEU A 3 -6.36 -2.96 -15.94
C LEU A 3 -5.12 -2.11 -16.23
N LEU A 4 -3.93 -2.68 -16.01
CA LEU A 4 -2.67 -2.04 -16.36
C LEU A 4 -2.39 -2.26 -17.85
N THR A 5 -2.94 -1.37 -18.68
CA THR A 5 -2.64 -1.35 -20.11
C THR A 5 -1.42 -0.49 -20.40
N PRO A 6 -0.65 -0.75 -21.48
CA PRO A 6 0.49 0.09 -21.85
C PRO A 6 0.11 1.56 -21.99
N GLN A 7 -1.08 1.82 -22.53
CA GLN A 7 -1.64 3.16 -22.67
C GLN A 7 -1.97 3.81 -21.31
N GLY A 8 -2.56 3.05 -20.38
CA GLY A 8 -2.85 3.55 -19.03
C GLY A 8 -1.59 3.95 -18.27
N VAL A 9 -0.52 3.16 -18.38
CA VAL A 9 0.76 3.45 -17.71
C VAL A 9 1.48 4.63 -18.37
N LYS A 10 1.36 4.77 -19.70
CA LYS A 10 1.86 5.94 -20.42
C LYS A 10 1.16 7.23 -19.96
N GLU A 11 -0.16 7.19 -19.76
CA GLU A 11 -0.91 8.33 -19.22
C GLU A 11 -0.45 8.68 -17.80
N VAL A 12 -0.25 7.69 -16.93
CA VAL A 12 0.28 7.91 -15.56
C VAL A 12 1.61 8.68 -15.59
N PHE A 13 2.51 8.33 -16.52
CA PHE A 13 3.81 8.98 -16.66
C PHE A 13 3.73 10.41 -17.24
N GLN A 14 2.70 10.72 -18.03
CA GLN A 14 2.51 12.05 -18.61
C GLN A 14 2.05 13.11 -17.59
N PHE A 15 1.50 12.68 -16.45
CA PHE A 15 1.04 13.57 -15.38
C PHE A 15 2.14 13.85 -14.34
N GLN A 16 2.02 14.99 -13.64
CA GLN A 16 2.83 15.26 -12.45
C GLN A 16 2.58 14.20 -11.37
N LYS A 17 3.56 13.95 -10.49
CA LYS A 17 3.54 12.83 -9.52
C LYS A 17 2.22 12.66 -8.77
N SER A 18 1.63 13.74 -8.24
CA SER A 18 0.35 13.68 -7.52
C SER A 18 -0.82 13.17 -8.39
N GLN A 19 -0.97 13.73 -9.60
CA GLN A 19 -2.00 13.33 -10.55
C GLN A 19 -1.74 11.94 -11.14
N GLY A 20 -0.47 11.61 -11.41
CA GLY A 20 -0.05 10.30 -11.87
C GLY A 20 -0.37 9.20 -10.86
N ARG A 21 -0.09 9.45 -9.57
CA ARG A 21 -0.45 8.53 -8.47
C ARG A 21 -1.95 8.29 -8.39
N GLU A 22 -2.76 9.34 -8.44
CA GLU A 22 -4.21 9.22 -8.43
C GLU A 22 -4.73 8.44 -9.64
N ARG A 23 -4.16 8.68 -10.83
CA ARG A 23 -4.48 7.91 -12.05
C ARG A 23 -4.10 6.44 -11.89
N LEU A 24 -2.93 6.16 -11.34
CA LEU A 24 -2.44 4.80 -11.09
C LEU A 24 -3.35 4.05 -10.11
N ARG A 25 -3.77 4.70 -9.02
CA ARG A 25 -4.74 4.16 -8.07
C ARG A 25 -6.04 3.71 -8.76
N ARG A 26 -6.57 4.54 -9.67
CA ARG A 26 -7.78 4.23 -10.44
C ARG A 26 -7.58 3.04 -11.39
N LEU A 27 -6.43 2.94 -12.06
CA LEU A 27 -6.10 1.80 -12.93
C LEU A 27 -6.00 0.47 -12.15
N LEU A 28 -5.47 0.55 -10.93
CA LEU A 28 -5.39 -0.58 -10.00
C LEU A 28 -6.72 -0.92 -9.33
N LYS A 29 -7.73 -0.05 -9.47
CA LYS A 29 -9.04 -0.15 -8.81
C LYS A 29 -8.91 -0.24 -7.28
N TRP A 30 -7.94 0.46 -6.72
CA TRP A 30 -7.82 0.57 -5.26
C TRP A 30 -8.89 1.52 -4.72
N GLU A 31 -9.51 1.14 -3.60
CA GLU A 31 -10.47 2.00 -2.89
C GLU A 31 -9.82 3.34 -2.53
N GLU A 32 -10.64 4.40 -2.45
CA GLU A 32 -10.16 5.65 -1.86
C GLU A 32 -9.75 5.40 -0.42
N PHE A 33 -8.57 5.88 -0.06
CA PHE A 33 -8.05 5.79 1.29
C PHE A 33 -7.50 7.14 1.69
N ASP A 34 -7.64 7.45 2.97
CA ASP A 34 -7.00 8.62 3.55
C ASP A 34 -5.50 8.33 3.64
N GLU A 35 -4.69 9.01 2.82
CA GLU A 35 -3.24 8.82 2.77
C GLU A 35 -2.55 9.09 4.11
N LEU A 36 -3.14 9.92 4.98
CA LEU A 36 -2.62 10.22 6.31
C LEU A 36 -2.92 9.09 7.30
N ARG A 37 -4.10 8.48 7.19
CA ARG A 37 -4.53 7.37 8.07
C ARG A 37 -4.03 6.01 7.61
N ASP A 38 -3.82 5.82 6.31
CA ASP A 38 -3.31 4.58 5.71
C ASP A 38 -1.99 4.85 4.98
N SER A 39 -0.98 5.19 5.79
CA SER A 39 0.37 5.49 5.32
C SER A 39 0.97 4.31 4.56
N ARG A 40 0.59 3.07 4.92
CA ARG A 40 1.01 1.86 4.22
C ARG A 40 0.52 1.87 2.78
N ARG A 41 -0.78 2.07 2.52
CA ARG A 41 -1.29 2.15 1.13
C ARG A 41 -0.65 3.31 0.36
N SER A 42 -0.38 4.43 1.02
CA SER A 42 0.30 5.57 0.39
C SER A 42 1.71 5.18 -0.07
N ILE A 43 2.51 4.55 0.79
CA ILE A 43 3.86 4.05 0.48
C ILE A 43 3.82 3.02 -0.66
N LEU A 44 2.86 2.08 -0.64
CA LEU A 44 2.75 1.08 -1.71
C LEU A 44 2.45 1.73 -3.06
N LEU A 45 1.60 2.76 -3.08
CA LEU A 45 1.27 3.50 -4.30
C LEU A 45 2.47 4.30 -4.82
N ASP A 46 3.28 4.89 -3.93
CA ASP A 46 4.53 5.55 -4.28
C ASP A 46 5.53 4.55 -4.91
N THR A 47 5.71 3.37 -4.30
CA THR A 47 6.58 2.31 -4.84
C THR A 47 6.16 1.89 -6.27
N LEU A 48 4.85 1.79 -6.51
CA LEU A 48 4.32 1.45 -7.83
C LEU A 48 4.51 2.59 -8.85
N TYR A 49 4.41 3.84 -8.42
CA TYR A 49 4.71 4.98 -9.29
C TYR A 49 6.21 5.04 -9.62
N ASP A 50 7.07 4.85 -8.64
CA ASP A 50 8.52 4.89 -8.82
C ASP A 50 9.01 3.73 -9.70
N SER A 51 8.34 2.57 -9.70
CA SER A 51 8.66 1.47 -10.62
C SER A 51 8.34 1.82 -12.09
N ILE A 52 7.30 2.61 -12.36
CA ILE A 52 7.01 3.18 -13.69
C ILE A 52 8.14 4.11 -14.10
N VAL A 53 8.48 5.08 -13.24
CA VAL A 53 9.53 6.07 -13.51
C VAL A 53 10.86 5.38 -13.77
N PHE A 54 11.20 4.37 -12.97
CA PHE A 54 12.38 3.55 -13.14
C PHE A 54 12.39 2.84 -14.50
N ALA A 55 11.32 2.13 -14.85
CA ALA A 55 11.29 1.35 -16.08
C ALA A 55 11.32 2.25 -17.34
N VAL A 56 10.60 3.37 -17.31
CA VAL A 56 10.68 4.38 -18.39
C VAL A 56 12.08 4.98 -18.48
N GLY A 57 12.71 5.32 -17.35
CA GLY A 57 14.07 5.84 -17.30
C GLY A 57 15.14 4.85 -17.81
N LYS A 58 14.85 3.55 -17.77
CA LYS A 58 15.70 2.49 -18.35
C LYS A 58 15.46 2.28 -19.86
N GLY A 59 14.44 2.90 -20.43
CA GLY A 59 14.09 2.79 -21.84
C GLY A 59 13.26 1.55 -22.20
N PHE A 60 12.60 0.93 -21.22
CA PHE A 60 11.74 -0.23 -21.49
C PHE A 60 10.53 0.15 -22.36
N PRO A 61 10.08 -0.75 -23.27
CA PRO A 61 8.83 -0.58 -23.99
C PRO A 61 7.62 -0.48 -23.03
N TRP A 62 6.59 0.29 -23.40
CA TRP A 62 5.39 0.49 -22.56
C TRP A 62 4.70 -0.81 -22.13
N ALA A 63 4.77 -1.87 -22.94
CA ALA A 63 4.26 -3.19 -22.58
C ALA A 63 5.02 -3.81 -21.39
N GLU A 64 6.35 -3.68 -21.38
CA GLU A 64 7.20 -4.16 -20.30
C GLU A 64 7.07 -3.28 -19.05
N VAL A 65 6.93 -1.95 -19.21
CA VAL A 65 6.62 -1.05 -18.09
C VAL A 65 5.33 -1.49 -17.40
N ALA A 66 4.26 -1.80 -18.15
CA ALA A 66 3.02 -2.31 -17.57
C ALA A 66 3.22 -3.65 -16.84
N GLN A 67 4.06 -4.53 -17.38
CA GLN A 67 4.40 -5.81 -16.75
C GLN A 67 5.18 -5.61 -15.44
N VAL A 68 6.11 -4.66 -15.37
CA VAL A 68 6.86 -4.31 -14.16
C VAL A 68 5.92 -3.83 -13.05
N VAL A 69 4.97 -2.96 -13.38
CA VAL A 69 3.98 -2.46 -12.40
C VAL A 69 3.11 -3.59 -11.91
N LYS A 70 2.61 -4.45 -12.82
CA LYS A 70 1.79 -5.60 -12.45
C LYS A 70 2.55 -6.55 -11.53
N PHE A 71 3.79 -6.91 -11.89
CA PHE A 71 4.63 -7.77 -11.07
C PHE A 71 4.90 -7.15 -9.69
N THR A 72 5.19 -5.85 -9.64
CA THR A 72 5.41 -5.15 -8.37
C THR A 72 4.15 -5.15 -7.51
N GLU A 73 2.97 -4.95 -8.10
CA GLU A 73 1.68 -4.98 -7.37
C GLU A 73 1.38 -6.37 -6.80
N GLU A 74 1.59 -7.41 -7.60
CA GLU A 74 1.43 -8.81 -7.18
C GLU A 74 2.40 -9.14 -6.02
N LEU A 75 3.68 -8.77 -6.15
CA LEU A 75 4.68 -8.97 -5.10
C LEU A 75 4.32 -8.27 -3.79
N LEU A 76 3.88 -7.01 -3.87
CA LEU A 76 3.43 -6.23 -2.70
C LEU A 76 2.18 -6.83 -2.04
N ARG A 77 1.27 -7.40 -2.84
CA ARG A 77 0.07 -8.08 -2.37
C ARG A 77 0.39 -9.41 -1.69
N GLU A 78 1.34 -10.18 -2.19
CA GLU A 78 1.75 -11.44 -1.56
C GLU A 78 2.48 -11.19 -0.24
N THR A 79 3.29 -10.13 -0.17
CA THR A 79 4.01 -9.74 1.04
C THR A 79 3.09 -9.23 2.17
N LYS A 80 1.80 -8.98 1.89
CA LYS A 80 0.81 -8.64 2.94
C LYS A 80 0.61 -9.74 3.99
N GLY A 81 1.04 -10.98 3.73
CA GLY A 81 0.76 -12.16 4.55
C GLY A 81 1.67 -12.48 5.73
N MET A 82 2.71 -11.69 6.06
CA MET A 82 3.65 -12.06 7.15
C MET A 82 3.51 -11.24 8.44
N GLY A 83 2.46 -10.42 8.59
CA GLY A 83 2.27 -9.52 9.73
C GLY A 83 0.96 -9.65 10.50
N GLN A 84 0.17 -10.70 10.26
CA GLN A 84 -1.09 -10.93 10.96
C GLN A 84 -1.13 -12.32 11.61
N GLU A 85 -0.25 -12.55 12.57
CA GLU A 85 -0.70 -13.11 13.84
C GLU A 85 -0.74 -11.94 14.83
N ALA A 86 -1.90 -11.29 14.93
CA ALA A 86 -2.22 -10.65 16.20
C ALA A 86 -2.67 -11.78 17.11
N PRO A 87 -1.95 -12.14 18.19
CA PRO A 87 -2.61 -12.80 19.30
C PRO A 87 -3.57 -11.75 19.89
N THR A 88 -4.83 -11.82 19.50
CA THR A 88 -5.93 -11.34 20.35
C THR A 88 -5.88 -12.13 21.66
N SER A 89 -5.07 -11.66 22.60
CA SER A 89 -5.32 -11.75 24.05
C SER A 89 -4.15 -11.12 24.80
N CYS A 90 -4.21 -9.81 24.98
CA CYS A 90 -3.72 -9.21 26.22
C CYS A 90 -4.94 -8.58 26.88
N ALA A 91 -5.85 -9.44 27.34
CA ALA A 91 -6.81 -9.03 28.34
C ALA A 91 -6.00 -8.63 29.58
N VAL A 92 -5.86 -7.32 29.81
CA VAL A 92 -5.44 -6.77 31.09
C VAL A 92 -6.51 -7.18 32.11
N LYS A 93 -6.31 -8.33 32.77
CA LYS A 93 -7.04 -8.66 33.99
C LYS A 93 -6.52 -7.70 35.05
N ASN A 94 -7.30 -6.66 35.34
CA ASN A 94 -7.16 -5.88 36.56
C ASN A 94 -7.32 -6.84 37.76
N PRO A 95 -6.30 -7.08 38.59
CA PRO A 95 -6.53 -7.64 39.90
C PRO A 95 -7.02 -6.50 40.79
N HIS A 96 -8.27 -6.61 41.21
CA HIS A 96 -8.89 -5.80 42.24
C HIS A 96 -8.04 -5.92 43.52
N ILE A 97 -7.20 -4.92 43.82
CA ILE A 97 -6.53 -4.82 45.12
C ILE A 97 -7.50 -4.11 46.06
N THR A 98 -8.25 -4.90 46.84
CA THR A 98 -8.88 -4.43 48.08
C THR A 98 -7.78 -4.17 49.10
N PHE A 99 -7.58 -2.90 49.42
CA PHE A 99 -6.72 -2.48 50.52
C PHE A 99 -7.56 -2.56 51.80
N ASP A 100 -7.33 -3.59 52.62
CA ASP A 100 -7.85 -3.66 53.99
C ASP A 100 -7.20 -2.54 54.80
N SER A 101 -7.97 -1.49 55.11
CA SER A 101 -7.57 -0.47 56.07
C SER A 101 -7.98 -0.93 57.46
N ALA A 102 -7.12 -1.73 58.10
CA ALA A 102 -7.15 -1.91 59.54
C ALA A 102 -6.71 -0.60 60.20
N ASN A 103 -7.66 0.19 60.68
CA ASN A 103 -7.38 1.36 61.51
C ASN A 103 -7.42 0.93 62.98
N THR A 104 -6.32 1.17 63.68
CA THR A 104 -6.16 1.09 65.13
C THR A 104 -6.80 2.30 65.80
#